data_AF-A0A1W9N3W9-F1
#
_entry.id   AF-A0A1W9N3W9-F1
#
_cell.length_a   1.000
_cell.length_b   1.000
_cell.length_c   1.000
_cell.angle_alpha   90.00
_cell.angle_beta   90.00
_cell.angle_gamma   90.00
#
_symmetry.space_group_name_H-M   'P 1'
#
loop_
_entity.id
_entity.type
_entity.pdbx_description
1 polymer ?
#
loop_
_entity_poly.entity_id
_entity_poly.type
_entity_poly.pdbx_seq_one_letter_code
_entity_poly.pdbx_strand_id
1 'polypeptide(L)' 'MQILEAEVTDSNHLKLLSPIGLPPGSKIKISVEDPCDISDERETWLRLSLKNFESAFGDDEPEYSPGMIKELNKEFKP' A
#
# COMPACT_ATOMS: atom_id res chain seq x y z
N MET A 1 8.89 17.64 4.34
CA MET A 1 7.68 17.49 3.51
C MET A 1 6.55 18.16 4.28
N GLN A 2 5.90 19.18 3.72
CA GLN A 2 4.76 19.86 4.35
C GLN A 2 3.52 19.50 3.54
N ILE A 3 2.46 19.06 4.22
CA ILE A 3 1.15 18.82 3.61
C ILE A 3 0.36 20.12 3.78
N LEU A 4 -0.23 20.59 2.68
CA LEU A 4 -0.99 21.82 2.65
C LEU A 4 -2.33 21.54 2.00
N GLU A 5 -3.39 22.05 2.62
CA GLU A 5 -4.72 21.96 2.05
C GLU A 5 -4.95 23.12 1.08
N ALA A 6 -5.43 22.78 -0.10
CA ALA A 6 -5.74 23.72 -1.15
C ALA A 6 -7.02 23.30 -1.86
N GLU A 7 -7.79 24.29 -2.29
CA GLU A 7 -8.96 24.09 -3.12
C GLU A 7 -8.60 24.30 -4.59
N VAL A 8 -9.12 23.44 -5.48
CA VAL A 8 -8.97 23.60 -6.92
C VAL A 8 -9.99 24.62 -7.40
N THR A 9 -9.52 25.80 -7.79
CA THR A 9 -10.38 26.89 -8.28
C THR A 9 -10.71 26.71 -9.76
N ASP A 10 -9.73 26.27 -10.53
CA ASP A 10 -9.85 25.88 -11.94
C ASP A 10 -8.66 24.97 -12.33
N SER A 11 -8.53 24.64 -13.62
CA SER A 11 -7.49 23.75 -14.14
C SER A 11 -6.04 24.22 -13.93
N ASN A 12 -5.82 25.51 -13.66
CA ASN A 12 -4.50 26.13 -13.54
C ASN A 12 -4.26 26.82 -12.19
N HIS A 13 -5.28 26.97 -11.35
CA HIS A 13 -5.19 27.75 -10.10
C HIS A 13 -5.65 26.96 -8.88
N LEU A 14 -4.75 26.87 -7.89
CA LEU A 14 -5.03 26.35 -6.56
C LEU A 14 -5.12 27.51 -5.56
N LYS A 15 -6.12 27.49 -4.69
CA LYS A 15 -6.26 28.43 -3.58
C LYS A 15 -5.84 27.74 -2.28
N LEU A 16 -4.75 28.21 -1.68
CA LEU A 16 -4.30 27.71 -0.38
C LEU A 16 -5.30 28.10 0.72
N LEU A 17 -5.68 27.14 1.57
CA LEU A 17 -6.53 27.42 2.73
C LEU A 17 -5.75 28.12 3.86
N SER A 18 -4.43 27.91 3.91
CA SER A 18 -3.52 28.52 4.87
C SER A 18 -2.32 29.17 4.17
N PRO A 19 -1.77 30.28 4.70
CA PRO A 19 -0.57 30.89 4.13
C PRO A 19 0.63 29.93 4.14
N ILE A 20 1.41 29.96 3.06
CA ILE A 20 2.68 29.25 2.97
C ILE A 20 3.83 30.24 3.13
N GLY A 21 4.84 29.88 3.93
CA GLY A 21 6.03 30.71 4.17
C GLY A 21 7.03 30.73 3.02
N LEU A 22 6.57 30.73 1.76
CA LEU A 22 7.43 30.75 0.58
C LEU A 22 7.42 32.14 -0.08
N PRO A 23 8.59 32.62 -0.56
CA PRO A 23 8.64 33.87 -1.30
C PRO A 23 7.93 33.77 -2.65
N PRO A 24 7.41 34.89 -3.20
CA PRO A 24 6.84 34.92 -4.54
C PRO A 24 7.81 34.36 -5.60
N GLY A 25 7.28 33.57 -6.54
CA GLY A 25 8.07 32.94 -7.61
C GLY A 25 8.73 31.60 -7.25
N SER A 26 8.54 31.10 -6.03
CA SER A 26 8.99 29.76 -5.63
C SER A 26 8.30 28.68 -6.46
N LYS A 27 9.07 27.69 -6.93
CA LYS A 27 8.52 26.49 -7.59
C LYS A 27 8.12 25.46 -6.54
N ILE A 28 6.90 24.94 -6.65
CA ILE A 28 6.39 23.86 -5.79
C ILE A 28 6.12 22.62 -6.63
N LYS A 29 6.24 21.44 -6.01
CA LYS A 29 5.72 20.18 -6.56
C LYS A 29 4.40 19.88 -5.89
N ILE A 30 3.40 19.52 -6.68
CA ILE A 30 2.05 19.19 -6.21
C ILE A 30 1.90 17.67 -6.29
N SER A 31 1.46 17.06 -5.20
CA SER A 31 0.98 15.68 -5.17
C SER A 31 -0.51 15.75 -4.88
N VAL A 32 -1.34 15.18 -5.74
CA VAL A 32 -2.78 15.10 -5.53
C VAL A 32 -3.07 13.72 -4.95
N GLU A 33 -3.74 13.65 -3.80
CA GLU A 33 -4.29 12.39 -3.31
C GLU A 33 -5.53 12.09 -4.17
N ASP A 34 -5.41 11.10 -5.05
CA ASP A 34 -6.56 10.59 -5.79
C ASP A 34 -7.34 9.65 -4.86
N PRO A 35 -8.59 9.99 -4.48
CA PRO A 35 -9.38 9.10 -3.63
C PRO A 35 -9.80 7.81 -4.36
N CYS A 36 -9.75 7.77 -5.71
CA CYS A 36 -10.15 6.59 -6.48
C CYS A 36 -9.04 5.54 -6.60
N ASP A 37 -7.77 5.95 -6.64
CA ASP A 37 -6.66 5.02 -6.90
C ASP A 37 -6.38 4.12 -5.67
N ILE A 38 -6.53 4.67 -4.47
CA ILE A 38 -6.29 3.91 -3.23
C ILE A 38 -7.38 2.85 -3.00
N SER A 39 -8.65 3.12 -3.34
CA SER A 39 -9.71 2.11 -3.14
C SER A 39 -9.55 0.93 -4.08
N ASP A 40 -9.26 1.20 -5.35
CA ASP A 40 -9.26 0.19 -6.41
C ASP A 40 -8.00 -0.67 -6.33
N GLU A 41 -6.84 -0.08 -6.05
CA GLU A 41 -5.62 -0.84 -5.77
C GLU A 41 -5.78 -1.66 -4.49
N ARG A 42 -6.30 -1.06 -3.41
CA ARG A 42 -6.49 -1.78 -2.14
C ARG A 42 -7.45 -2.95 -2.28
N GLU A 43 -8.57 -2.78 -2.99
CA GLU A 43 -9.51 -3.86 -3.26
C GLU A 43 -8.85 -4.96 -4.10
N THR A 44 -8.08 -4.58 -5.12
CA THR A 44 -7.31 -5.52 -5.93
C THR A 44 -6.32 -6.32 -5.10
N TRP A 45 -5.58 -5.67 -4.20
CA TRP A 45 -4.66 -6.31 -3.28
C TRP A 45 -5.38 -7.26 -2.33
N LEU A 46 -6.49 -6.83 -1.71
CA LEU A 46 -7.27 -7.67 -0.79
C LEU A 46 -7.80 -8.93 -1.49
N ARG A 47 -8.32 -8.79 -2.71
CA ARG A 47 -8.81 -9.91 -3.51
C ARG A 47 -7.69 -10.88 -3.87
N LEU A 48 -6.53 -10.37 -4.26
CA LEU A 48 -5.36 -11.21 -4.57
C LEU A 48 -4.84 -11.94 -3.32
N SER A 49 -4.76 -11.25 -2.19
CA SER A 49 -4.35 -11.83 -0.91
C SER A 49 -5.29 -12.94 -0.47
N LEU A 50 -6.62 -12.74 -0.56
CA LEU A 50 -7.59 -13.76 -0.20
C LEU A 50 -7.44 -15.01 -1.08
N LYS A 51 -7.37 -14.83 -2.40
CA LYS A 51 -7.18 -15.94 -3.35
C LYS A 51 -5.92 -16.75 -3.05
N ASN A 52 -4.81 -16.08 -2.76
CA ASN A 52 -3.55 -16.77 -2.47
C ASN A 52 -3.58 -17.47 -1.10
N PHE A 53 -4.27 -16.89 -0.12
CA PHE A 53 -4.46 -17.52 1.19
C PHE A 53 -5.27 -18.82 1.06
N GLU A 54 -6.39 -18.79 0.34
CA GLU A 54 -7.19 -19.97 0.05
C GLU A 54 -6.40 -21.06 -0.68
N SER A 55 -5.54 -20.66 -1.64
CA SER A 55 -4.69 -21.61 -2.36
C SER A 55 -3.57 -22.20 -1.49
N ALA A 56 -3.03 -21.47 -0.53
CA ALA A 56 -1.91 -21.93 0.30
C ALA A 56 -2.35 -22.91 1.40
N PHE A 57 -3.59 -22.80 1.86
CA PHE A 57 -4.18 -23.64 2.92
C PHE A 57 -5.38 -24.45 2.40
N GLY A 58 -5.44 -24.67 1.10
CA GLY A 58 -6.48 -25.46 0.45
C GLY A 58 -6.11 -26.95 0.40
N ASP A 59 -7.02 -27.75 -0.15
CA ASP A 59 -6.84 -29.22 -0.25
C ASP A 59 -5.64 -29.65 -1.12
N ASP A 60 -5.06 -28.71 -1.88
CA ASP A 60 -3.88 -28.92 -2.72
C ASP A 60 -2.55 -28.77 -1.94
N GLU A 61 -2.58 -28.57 -0.61
CA GLU A 61 -1.37 -28.50 0.22
C GLU A 61 -0.60 -29.83 0.19
N PRO A 62 0.71 -29.83 -0.13
CA PRO A 62 1.48 -31.06 -0.15
C PRO A 62 1.73 -31.61 1.26
N GLU A 63 1.71 -32.94 1.41
CA GLU A 63 2.04 -33.57 2.68
C GLU A 63 3.53 -33.39 3.01
N TYR A 64 3.83 -32.53 3.99
CA TYR A 64 5.19 -32.29 4.47
C TYR A 64 5.63 -33.40 5.42
N SER A 65 6.27 -34.43 4.88
CA SER A 65 6.81 -35.53 5.69
C SER A 65 8.11 -35.15 6.41
N PRO A 66 8.45 -35.79 7.55
CA PRO A 66 9.72 -35.56 8.25
C PRO A 66 10.98 -35.78 7.38
N GLY A 67 10.88 -36.58 6.32
CA GLY A 67 11.96 -36.80 5.36
C GLY A 67 12.30 -35.58 4.49
N MET A 68 11.44 -34.55 4.47
CA MET A 68 11.66 -33.30 3.74
C MET A 68 12.45 -32.26 4.56
N ILE A 69 12.75 -32.57 5.82
CA ILE A 69 13.50 -31.67 6.71
C ILE A 69 14.98 -31.69 6.29
N LYS A 70 15.47 -30.55 5.78
CA LYS A 70 16.89 -30.38 5.39
C LYS A 70 17.84 -30.42 6.59
N GLU A 71 17.47 -29.77 7.68
CA GLU A 71 18.21 -29.76 8.94
C GLU A 71 17.23 -29.87 10.10
N LEU A 72 17.42 -30.90 10.94
CA LEU A 72 16.55 -31.15 12.09
C LEU A 72 16.76 -30.08 13.15
N ASN A 73 15.67 -29.45 13.58
CA ASN A 73 15.68 -28.57 14.75
C ASN A 73 15.88 -29.42 16.01
N LYS A 74 17.06 -29.30 16.64
CA LYS A 74 17.46 -30.07 17.84
C LYS A 74 16.66 -29.72 19.10
N GLU A 75 16.01 -28.56 19.11
CA GLU A 75 15.22 -28.08 20.24
C GLU A 75 13.73 -28.46 20.09
N PHE A 76 13.33 -28.97 18.92
CA PHE A 76 11.95 -29.37 18.68
C PHE A 76 11.59 -30.59 19.54
N LYS A 77 10.55 -30.43 20.36
CA LYS A 77 9.90 -31.51 21.10
C LYS A 77 8.45 -31.59 20.61
N PRO A 78 8.00 -32.73 20.07
CA PRO A 78 6.64 -32.88 19.54
C PRO A 78 5.56 -32.83 20.64
#